data_AF-A0A429GF40-F1
#
_entry.id   AF-A0A429GF40-F1
#
_cell.length_a   1.000
_cell.length_b   1.000
_cell.length_c   1.000
_cell.angle_alpha   90.00
_cell.angle_beta   90.00
_cell.angle_gamma   90.00
#
_symmetry.space_group_name_H-M   'P 1'
#
loop_
_entity.id
_entity.type
_entity.pdbx_description
1 polymer ?
#
loop_
_entity_poly.entity_id
_entity_poly.type
_entity_poly.pdbx_seq_one_letter_code
_entity_poly.pdbx_strand_id
1 'polypeptide(L)'
;MVEKKVAYVGRHRLLSLQDRALSELGFSIVKTVENLPTDPRELNTLLDQLKEEGIEAIITVALPPNLLAMLSSKFPLYVFEMRSTTFSSLEDAERWASEKPEARTYLSGRAGEPIRAMEFMGINKVKVTITSEKVYEVS
;
A
#
# COMPACT_ATOMS: atom_id res chain seq x y z
N MET A 1 -5.26 6.29 24.41
CA MET A 1 -5.85 5.41 23.38
C MET A 1 -4.98 4.16 23.31
N VAL A 2 -5.55 2.97 23.14
CA VAL A 2 -4.75 1.75 22.95
C VAL A 2 -4.21 1.79 21.52
N GLU A 3 -2.89 1.75 21.40
CA GLU A 3 -2.19 1.75 20.12
C GLU A 3 -2.34 0.38 19.46
N LYS A 4 -2.77 0.36 18.20
CA LYS A 4 -3.01 -0.86 17.43
C LYS A 4 -1.76 -1.28 16.69
N LYS A 5 -1.35 -2.54 16.88
CA LYS A 5 -0.18 -3.08 16.16
C LYS A 5 -0.56 -3.39 14.72
N VAL A 6 0.17 -2.83 13.76
CA VAL A 6 -0.08 -3.06 12.33
C VAL A 6 1.15 -3.53 11.60
N ALA A 7 0.93 -4.27 10.51
CA ALA A 7 1.96 -4.60 9.54
C ALA A 7 1.83 -3.67 8.33
N TYR A 8 2.95 -3.07 7.91
CA TYR A 8 3.01 -2.34 6.66
C TYR A 8 3.48 -3.27 5.54
N VAL A 9 2.70 -3.36 4.46
CA VAL A 9 3.05 -4.11 3.26
C VAL A 9 3.42 -3.12 2.17
N GLY A 10 4.71 -3.06 1.84
CA GLY A 10 5.24 -2.15 0.85
C GLY A 10 6.75 -2.04 0.95
N ARG A 11 7.37 -1.59 -0.14
CA ARG A 11 8.83 -1.41 -0.25
C ARG A 11 9.27 0.04 -0.06
N HIS A 12 8.32 0.96 -0.13
CA HIS A 12 8.61 2.39 -0.08
C HIS A 12 8.58 2.87 1.35
N ARG A 13 9.56 3.69 1.70
CA ARG A 13 9.55 4.46 2.94
C ARG A 13 8.30 5.36 2.96
N LEU A 14 7.68 5.47 4.12
CA LEU A 14 6.54 6.34 4.32
C LEU A 14 6.94 7.81 4.24
N LEU A 15 6.04 8.62 3.68
CA LEU A 15 6.13 10.06 3.76
C LEU A 15 5.78 10.52 5.16
N SER A 16 6.33 11.65 5.59
CA SER A 16 6.10 12.16 6.95
C SER A 16 4.61 12.37 7.27
N LEU A 17 3.79 12.78 6.29
CA LEU A 17 2.35 12.92 6.48
C LEU A 17 1.62 11.56 6.60
N GLN A 18 2.14 10.51 5.96
CA GLN A 18 1.61 9.15 6.11
C GLN A 18 1.89 8.62 7.52
N ASP A 19 3.13 8.76 8.00
CA ASP A 19 3.51 8.38 9.37
C ASP A 19 2.65 9.10 10.41
N ARG A 20 2.49 10.42 10.24
CA ARG A 20 1.63 11.22 11.11
C ARG A 20 0.17 10.76 11.09
N ALA A 21 -0.39 10.52 9.91
CA ALA A 21 -1.77 10.06 9.77
C ALA A 21 -1.99 8.70 10.45
N LEU A 22 -1.02 7.77 10.36
CA LEU A 22 -1.08 6.50 11.08
C LEU A 22 -1.08 6.68 12.59
N SER A 23 -0.19 7.54 13.11
CA SER A 23 -0.11 7.84 14.54
C SER A 23 -1.40 8.49 15.07
N GLU A 24 -1.98 9.44 14.34
CA GLU A 24 -3.25 10.09 14.68
C GLU A 24 -4.43 9.09 14.70
N LEU A 25 -4.39 8.05 13.85
CA LEU A 25 -5.35 6.94 13.84
C LEU A 25 -5.07 5.87 14.89
N GLY A 26 -3.99 6.03 15.67
CA GLY A 26 -3.58 5.10 16.72
C GLY A 26 -2.97 3.80 16.19
N PHE A 27 -2.32 3.83 15.02
CA PHE A 27 -1.59 2.69 14.46
C PHE A 27 -0.10 2.76 14.74
N SER A 28 0.49 1.64 15.14
CA SER A 28 1.93 1.42 15.27
C SER A 28 2.41 0.39 14.28
N ILE A 29 3.26 0.78 13.32
CA ILE A 29 3.90 -0.21 12.44
C ILE A 29 4.97 -0.94 13.24
N VAL A 30 4.71 -2.22 13.54
CA VAL A 30 5.66 -3.08 14.25
C VAL A 30 6.37 -4.06 13.33
N LYS A 31 5.91 -4.19 12.08
CA LYS A 31 6.49 -5.08 11.07
C LYS A 31 6.30 -4.50 9.67
N THR A 32 7.36 -4.57 8.86
CA THR A 32 7.32 -4.24 7.44
C THR A 32 7.50 -5.52 6.63
N VAL A 33 6.60 -5.75 5.68
CA VAL A 33 6.63 -6.85 4.73
C VAL A 33 6.85 -6.27 3.33
N GLU A 34 8.08 -6.34 2.84
CA GLU A 34 8.46 -5.77 1.55
C GLU A 34 7.95 -6.59 0.36
N ASN A 35 7.83 -7.91 0.55
CA ASN A 35 7.44 -8.86 -0.48
C ASN A 35 6.35 -9.78 0.06
N LEU A 36 5.16 -9.70 -0.53
CA LEU A 36 4.14 -10.71 -0.30
C LEU A 36 4.42 -11.95 -1.13
N PRO A 37 4.29 -13.16 -0.56
CA PRO A 37 4.25 -14.37 -1.34
C PRO A 37 3.12 -14.31 -2.37
N THR A 38 3.39 -14.82 -3.57
CA THR A 38 2.39 -14.95 -4.63
C THR A 38 1.67 -16.30 -4.56
N ASP A 39 2.33 -17.32 -3.98
CA ASP A 39 1.70 -18.60 -3.67
C ASP A 39 0.65 -18.43 -2.56
N PRO A 40 -0.61 -18.85 -2.76
CA PRO A 40 -1.67 -18.68 -1.78
C PRO A 40 -1.43 -19.42 -0.45
N ARG A 41 -0.69 -20.54 -0.44
CA ARG A 41 -0.40 -21.27 0.80
C ARG A 41 0.65 -20.54 1.61
N GLU A 42 1.74 -20.12 0.97
CA GLU A 42 2.79 -19.31 1.61
C GLU A 42 2.24 -17.99 2.15
N LEU A 43 1.39 -17.31 1.37
CA LEU A 43 0.73 -16.09 1.84
C LEU A 43 -0.16 -16.37 3.06
N ASN A 44 -0.94 -17.45 3.05
CA ASN A 44 -1.76 -17.80 4.20
C ASN A 44 -0.92 -18.06 5.46
N THR A 45 0.18 -18.80 5.34
CA THR A 45 1.12 -19.04 6.44
C THR A 45 1.67 -17.73 6.99
N LEU A 46 2.11 -16.82 6.11
CA LEU A 46 2.57 -15.49 6.54
C LEU A 46 1.47 -14.73 7.29
N LEU A 47 0.24 -14.73 6.77
CA LEU A 47 -0.89 -14.04 7.41
C LEU A 47 -1.24 -14.63 8.77
N ASP A 48 -1.12 -15.94 8.95
CA ASP A 48 -1.37 -16.59 10.24
C ASP A 48 -0.25 -16.28 11.25
N GLN A 49 1.01 -16.27 10.81
CA GLN A 49 2.15 -15.80 11.63
C GLN A 49 1.95 -14.34 12.09
N LEU A 50 1.49 -13.44 11.21
CA LEU A 50 1.20 -12.06 11.60
C LEU A 50 0.12 -11.98 12.69
N LYS A 51 -0.90 -12.85 12.65
CA LYS A 51 -1.92 -12.92 13.71
C LYS A 51 -1.33 -13.39 15.03
N GLU A 52 -0.48 -14.40 15.01
CA GLU A 52 0.22 -14.92 16.19
C GLU A 52 1.13 -13.87 16.84
N GLU A 53 1.74 -13.00 16.03
CA GLU A 53 2.53 -11.84 16.49
C GLU A 53 1.66 -10.71 17.08
N GLY A 54 0.34 -10.84 17.03
CA GLY A 54 -0.62 -9.85 17.55
C GLY A 54 -0.83 -8.65 16.63
N ILE A 55 -0.60 -8.80 15.32
CA ILE A 55 -0.97 -7.78 14.33
C ILE A 55 -2.50 -7.69 14.24
N GLU A 56 -3.02 -6.47 14.29
CA GLU A 56 -4.47 -6.19 14.29
C GLU A 56 -4.99 -5.69 12.94
N ALA A 57 -4.12 -5.12 12.11
CA ALA A 57 -4.48 -4.63 10.78
C ALA A 57 -3.27 -4.59 9.84
N ILE A 58 -3.57 -4.48 8.54
CA ILE A 58 -2.56 -4.32 7.50
C ILE A 58 -2.71 -2.93 6.87
N ILE A 59 -1.58 -2.23 6.72
CA ILE A 59 -1.47 -0.97 5.97
C ILE A 59 -0.72 -1.26 4.67
N THR A 60 -1.16 -0.72 3.54
CA THR A 60 -0.45 -0.92 2.27
C THR A 60 -0.63 0.24 1.29
N VAL A 61 0.11 0.18 0.18
CA VAL A 61 -0.05 1.06 -0.98
C VAL A 61 -0.09 0.22 -2.25
N ALA A 62 -1.08 0.49 -3.11
CA ALA A 62 -1.12 0.02 -4.50
C ALA A 62 -0.80 -1.47 -4.75
N LEU A 63 -1.53 -2.39 -4.11
CA LEU A 63 -1.45 -3.83 -4.41
C LEU A 63 -2.47 -4.29 -5.48
N PRO A 64 -2.16 -5.34 -6.25
CA PRO A 64 -3.14 -6.03 -7.11
C PRO A 64 -4.43 -6.44 -6.37
N PRO A 65 -5.61 -6.38 -7.03
CA PRO A 65 -6.89 -6.68 -6.39
C PRO A 65 -6.98 -8.07 -5.75
N ASN A 66 -6.35 -9.09 -6.34
CA ASN A 66 -6.29 -10.44 -5.78
C ASN A 66 -5.53 -10.50 -4.45
N LEU A 67 -4.43 -9.77 -4.32
CA LEU A 67 -3.72 -9.66 -3.05
C LEU A 67 -4.57 -8.88 -2.03
N LEU A 68 -5.17 -7.75 -2.42
CA LEU A 68 -6.04 -6.96 -1.55
C LEU A 68 -7.23 -7.79 -1.02
N ALA A 69 -7.83 -8.64 -1.87
CA ALA A 69 -8.91 -9.55 -1.47
C ALA A 69 -8.44 -10.56 -0.42
N MET A 70 -7.28 -11.19 -0.63
CA MET A 70 -6.73 -12.12 0.34
C MET A 70 -6.40 -11.45 1.68
N LEU A 71 -5.73 -10.29 1.66
CA LEU A 71 -5.41 -9.54 2.87
C LEU A 71 -6.67 -9.11 3.63
N SER A 72 -7.63 -8.50 2.94
CA SER A 72 -8.87 -7.99 3.55
C SER A 72 -9.83 -9.08 4.04
N SER A 73 -9.63 -10.33 3.62
CA SER A 73 -10.37 -11.49 4.15
C SER A 73 -9.92 -11.91 5.55
N LYS A 74 -8.65 -11.64 5.91
CA LYS A 74 -8.05 -12.07 7.18
C LYS A 74 -7.80 -10.93 8.17
N PHE A 75 -7.61 -9.71 7.68
CA PHE A 75 -7.32 -8.52 8.48
C PHE A 75 -8.18 -7.33 8.03
N PRO A 76 -8.51 -6.39 8.94
CA PRO A 76 -8.81 -5.02 8.55
C PRO A 76 -7.67 -4.48 7.68
N LEU A 77 -8.01 -4.08 6.45
CA LEU A 77 -7.05 -3.56 5.48
C LEU A 77 -7.24 -2.06 5.33
N TYR A 78 -6.13 -1.32 5.42
CA TYR A 78 -6.08 0.11 5.15
C TYR A 78 -5.10 0.38 4.02
N VAL A 79 -5.50 1.23 3.09
CA VAL A 79 -4.72 1.55 1.90
C VAL A 79 -4.47 3.04 1.87
N PHE A 80 -3.21 3.44 1.68
CA PHE A 80 -2.88 4.82 1.38
C PHE A 80 -3.47 5.20 0.02
N GLU A 81 -4.35 6.19 0.02
CA GLU A 81 -4.86 6.80 -1.19
C GLU A 81 -3.78 7.71 -1.77
N MET A 82 -3.35 7.38 -2.98
CA MET A 82 -2.32 8.13 -3.70
C MET A 82 -2.91 8.67 -5.00
N ARG A 83 -2.85 9.98 -5.21
CA ARG A 83 -3.14 10.59 -6.51
C ARG A 83 -1.88 10.56 -7.36
N SER A 84 -1.97 9.93 -8.54
CA SER A 84 -0.85 9.84 -9.48
C SER A 84 -0.91 10.95 -10.52
N THR A 85 0.24 11.52 -10.87
CA THR A 85 0.44 12.37 -12.05
C THR A 85 1.76 11.97 -12.74
N THR A 86 2.05 12.54 -13.90
CA THR A 86 3.26 12.24 -14.68
C THR A 86 3.94 13.51 -15.17
N PHE A 87 5.27 13.52 -15.16
CA PHE A 87 6.10 14.61 -15.68
C PHE A 87 7.03 14.11 -16.79
N SER A 88 7.33 14.99 -17.76
CA SER A 88 8.28 14.70 -18.84
C SER A 88 9.74 14.99 -18.46
N SER A 89 9.98 15.72 -17.36
CA SER A 89 11.31 16.08 -16.89
C SER A 89 11.46 15.80 -15.39
N LEU A 90 12.70 15.45 -14.98
CA LEU A 90 13.02 15.23 -13.57
C LEU A 90 12.93 16.53 -12.76
N GLU A 91 13.34 17.64 -13.34
CA GLU A 91 13.29 18.96 -12.72
C GLU A 91 11.86 19.36 -12.35
N ASP A 92 10.88 19.13 -13.23
CA ASP A 92 9.49 19.46 -12.94
C ASP A 92 8.91 18.59 -11.81
N ALA A 93 9.27 17.30 -11.79
CA ALA A 93 8.84 16.36 -10.76
C ALA A 93 9.45 16.71 -9.38
N GLU A 94 10.74 17.06 -9.36
CA GLU A 94 11.45 17.50 -8.16
C GLU A 94 10.86 18.79 -7.60
N ARG A 95 10.64 19.80 -8.46
CA ARG A 95 10.00 21.05 -8.08
C ARG A 95 8.62 20.78 -7.48
N TRP A 96 7.79 19.99 -8.14
CA TRP A 96 6.45 19.64 -7.66
C TRP A 96 6.46 18.90 -6.31
N ALA A 97 7.42 17.98 -6.11
CA ALA A 97 7.57 17.26 -4.84
C ALA A 97 8.02 18.19 -3.71
N SER A 98 8.95 19.12 -4.01
CA SER A 98 9.46 20.09 -3.04
C SER A 98 8.43 21.12 -2.55
N GLU A 99 7.33 21.33 -3.28
CA GLU A 99 6.23 22.19 -2.83
C GLU A 99 5.47 21.62 -1.62
N LYS A 100 5.42 20.28 -1.48
CA LYS A 100 4.79 19.58 -0.35
C LYS A 100 5.52 18.27 -0.01
N PRO A 101 6.77 18.34 0.46
CA PRO A 101 7.65 17.18 0.63
C PRO A 101 7.11 16.13 1.62
N GLU A 102 6.23 16.55 2.54
CA GLU A 102 5.57 15.68 3.50
C GLU A 102 4.48 14.79 2.89
N ALA A 103 3.93 15.18 1.73
CA ALA A 103 2.78 14.53 1.09
C ALA A 103 3.08 14.06 -0.33
N ARG A 104 4.17 14.51 -0.96
CA ARG A 104 4.47 14.25 -2.36
C ARG A 104 5.78 13.50 -2.54
N THR A 105 5.82 12.63 -3.53
CA THR A 105 7.01 11.90 -3.96
C THR A 105 6.98 11.62 -5.44
N TYR A 106 8.12 11.21 -6.00
CA TYR A 106 8.24 10.80 -7.39
C TYR A 106 9.10 9.55 -7.50
N LEU A 107 8.84 8.77 -8.55
CA LEU A 107 9.59 7.60 -8.94
C LEU A 107 10.29 7.92 -10.27
N SER A 108 11.61 7.99 -10.23
CA SER A 108 12.42 8.08 -11.45
C SER A 108 12.18 6.83 -12.29
N GLY A 109 11.49 7.00 -13.43
CA GLY A 109 11.29 5.93 -14.42
C GLY A 109 12.59 5.58 -15.15
N ARG A 110 12.51 4.69 -16.16
CA ARG A 110 13.64 4.47 -17.06
C ARG A 110 13.85 5.67 -17.96
N ALA A 111 15.05 5.82 -18.53
CA ALA A 111 15.32 6.88 -19.49
C ALA A 111 14.31 6.82 -20.66
N GLY A 112 13.60 7.92 -20.91
CA GLY A 112 12.55 8.01 -21.93
C GLY A 112 11.13 7.66 -21.45
N GLU A 113 10.95 7.18 -20.23
CA GLU A 113 9.62 6.99 -19.63
C GLU A 113 9.18 8.26 -18.85
N PRO A 114 7.89 8.59 -18.85
CA PRO A 114 7.36 9.65 -17.99
C PRO A 114 7.66 9.36 -16.51
N ILE A 115 8.06 10.39 -15.78
CA ILE A 115 8.34 10.29 -14.34
C ILE A 115 7.01 10.28 -13.61
N ARG A 116 6.75 9.23 -12.84
CA ARG A 116 5.52 9.10 -12.06
C ARG A 116 5.66 9.84 -10.74
N ALA A 117 4.75 10.76 -10.49
CA ALA A 117 4.65 11.50 -9.24
C ALA A 117 3.37 11.11 -8.50
N MET A 118 3.42 11.13 -7.17
CA MET A 118 2.35 10.65 -6.30
C MET A 118 2.14 11.61 -5.12
N GLU A 119 0.90 11.98 -4.85
CA GLU A 119 0.48 12.79 -3.70
C GLU A 119 -0.38 11.93 -2.77
N PHE A 120 -0.03 11.90 -1.50
CA PHE A 120 -0.81 11.26 -0.46
C PHE A 120 -2.09 12.07 -0.19
N MET A 121 -3.24 11.41 -0.31
CA MET A 121 -4.56 12.02 -0.17
C MET A 121 -5.29 11.63 1.11
N GLY A 122 -4.95 10.47 1.69
CA GLY A 122 -5.61 9.96 2.89
C GLY A 122 -5.49 8.44 3.03
N ILE A 123 -6.15 7.87 4.04
CA ILE A 123 -6.14 6.43 4.30
C ILE A 123 -7.57 5.89 4.17
N ASN A 124 -7.75 4.92 3.28
CA ASN A 124 -9.02 4.25 3.08
C ASN A 124 -9.03 2.90 3.79
N LYS A 125 -10.10 2.59 4.53
CA LYS A 125 -10.37 1.23 4.97
C LYS A 125 -11.02 0.47 3.82
N VAL A 126 -10.41 -0.63 3.39
CA VAL A 126 -10.82 -1.35 2.17
C VAL A 126 -11.26 -2.78 2.53
N LYS A 127 -12.33 -3.23 1.88
CA LYS A 127 -12.72 -4.63 1.79
C LYS A 127 -12.91 -4.97 0.32
N VAL A 128 -12.17 -5.96 -0.19
CA VAL A 128 -12.25 -6.37 -1.59
C VAL A 128 -12.94 -7.72 -1.69
N THR A 129 -13.83 -7.88 -2.65
CA THR A 129 -14.48 -9.15 -2.99
C THR A 129 -14.35 -9.35 -4.49
N ILE A 130 -13.82 -10.50 -4.90
CA ILE A 130 -13.65 -10.84 -6.31
C ILE A 130 -14.73 -11.85 -6.69
N THR A 131 -15.48 -11.50 -7.73
CA THR A 131 -16.48 -12.37 -8.35
C THR A 131 -16.04 -12.70 -9.76
N SER A 132 -16.00 -13.99 -10.09
CA SER A 132 -15.61 -14.47 -11.41
C SER A 132 -16.75 -15.24 -12.04
N GLU A 133 -17.05 -14.93 -13.29
CA GLU A 133 -17.99 -15.66 -14.14
C GLU A 133 -17.24 -16.18 -15.36
N LYS A 134 -17.34 -17.48 -15.64
CA LYS A 134 -16.73 -18.06 -16.84
C LYS A 134 -17.63 -17.73 -18.04
N VAL A 135 -17.17 -16.80 -18.87
CA VAL A 135 -17.93 -16.33 -20.06
C VAL A 135 -17.52 -17.03 -21.36
N TYR A 136 -16.42 -17.78 -21.36
CA TYR A 136 -15.92 -18.50 -22.53
C TYR A 136 -15.05 -19.68 -22.08
N GLU A 137 -15.18 -20.83 -22.76
CA GLU A 137 -14.41 -22.04 -22.51
C GLU A 137 -13.79 -22.50 -23.83
N VAL A 138 -12.47 -22.74 -23.83
CA VAL A 138 -11.77 -23.29 -25.00
C VAL A 138 -11.79 -24.81 -24.87
N SER A 139 -12.40 -25.46 -25.85
CA SER A 139 -12.42 -26.92 -26.06
C SER A 139 -11.18 -27.40 -26.79
#